data_AF-A0A8H5BL28-F1
#
_entry.id   AF-A0A8H5BL28-F1
#
_cell.length_a   1.000
_cell.length_b   1.000
_cell.length_c   1.000
_cell.angle_alpha   90.00
_cell.angle_beta   90.00
_cell.angle_gamma   90.00
#
_symmetry.space_group_name_H-M   'P 1'
#
loop_
_entity.id
_entity.type
_entity.pdbx_description
1 polymer ?
#
loop_
_entity_poly.entity_id
_entity_poly.type
_entity_poly.pdbx_seq_one_letter_code
_entity_poly.pdbx_strand_id
1 'polypeptide(L)'
;MDNTSTHQDLVPRRGFYRLRTSMSEPAQSQSDSIAAKTIDDSFQLYDLRVEVICPPGARILCGAKPGDFFTLQGEMLHLPPGQGFSIYSLAAVLPLLAAKQRPTHTNDWMSTDAEIACPDPYCKSKLRITRTGLRTFSHADVTAVPLSTKQ
;
A
#
# COMPACT_ATOMS: atom_id res chain seq x y z
N MET A 1 -45.89 -35.62 -17.45
CA MET A 1 -44.90 -35.15 -18.42
C MET A 1 -43.77 -36.14 -18.37
N ASP A 2 -43.84 -37.08 -19.30
CA ASP A 2 -43.00 -38.28 -19.40
C ASP A 2 -41.55 -37.92 -19.71
N ASN A 3 -40.63 -38.56 -18.97
CA ASN A 3 -39.19 -38.53 -19.22
C ASN A 3 -38.86 -39.75 -20.08
N THR A 4 -38.67 -39.54 -21.38
CA THR A 4 -38.37 -40.61 -22.34
C THR A 4 -36.90 -40.98 -22.36
N SER A 5 -36.70 -42.30 -22.35
CA SER A 5 -35.46 -43.06 -22.34
C SER A 5 -34.60 -42.90 -23.61
N THR A 6 -33.30 -43.05 -23.37
CA THR A 6 -32.15 -43.42 -24.21
C THR A 6 -32.44 -44.05 -25.58
N HIS A 7 -31.71 -43.60 -26.60
CA HIS A 7 -31.26 -44.45 -27.71
C HIS A 7 -29.86 -44.04 -28.17
N GLN A 8 -28.90 -44.96 -28.01
CA GLN A 8 -27.61 -44.93 -28.69
C GLN A 8 -27.83 -45.44 -30.10
N ASP A 9 -27.28 -44.78 -31.12
CA ASP A 9 -27.23 -45.38 -32.45
C ASP A 9 -25.88 -45.21 -33.15
N LEU A 10 -25.55 -46.28 -33.88
CA LEU A 10 -24.25 -46.77 -34.28
C LEU A 10 -23.62 -46.02 -35.48
N VAL A 11 -22.29 -46.07 -35.51
CA VAL A 11 -21.41 -45.57 -36.58
C VAL A 11 -21.42 -46.50 -37.80
N PRO A 12 -21.49 -45.96 -39.04
CA PRO A 12 -21.00 -46.66 -40.21
C PRO A 12 -19.64 -46.09 -40.67
N ARG A 13 -18.59 -46.92 -40.55
CA ARG A 13 -17.29 -46.72 -41.22
C ARG A 13 -17.42 -47.07 -42.71
N ARG A 14 -16.97 -46.18 -43.59
CA ARG A 14 -16.47 -46.40 -44.96
C ARG A 14 -16.00 -45.02 -45.44
N GLY A 15 -14.72 -44.72 -45.60
CA GLY A 15 -13.73 -45.48 -46.35
C GLY A 15 -13.51 -44.74 -47.67
N PHE A 16 -12.65 -43.72 -47.69
CA PHE A 16 -12.03 -43.21 -48.92
C PHE A 16 -10.71 -42.51 -48.57
N TYR A 17 -9.61 -43.13 -49.01
CA TYR A 17 -8.30 -42.51 -49.05
C TYR A 17 -8.30 -41.45 -50.16
N ARG A 18 -7.99 -40.20 -49.81
CA ARG A 18 -7.65 -39.17 -50.80
C ARG A 18 -6.20 -38.77 -50.58
N LEU A 19 -5.30 -39.27 -51.43
CA LEU A 19 -4.01 -38.64 -51.62
C LEU A 19 -4.23 -37.31 -52.32
N ARG A 20 -3.81 -36.22 -51.69
CA ARG A 20 -3.55 -34.97 -52.40
C ARG A 20 -2.28 -34.32 -51.85
N THR A 21 -1.25 -34.36 -52.67
CA THR A 21 0.00 -33.64 -52.52
C THR A 21 -0.24 -32.15 -52.75
N SER A 22 0.17 -31.32 -51.80
CA SER A 22 0.75 -30.01 -52.09
C SER A 22 1.53 -29.55 -50.86
N MET A 23 2.86 -29.48 -51.01
CA MET A 23 3.74 -28.77 -50.09
C MET A 23 3.26 -27.33 -49.99
N SER A 24 2.86 -26.91 -48.79
CA SER A 24 2.68 -25.51 -48.43
C SER A 24 3.56 -25.24 -47.22
N GLU A 25 4.56 -24.39 -47.46
CA GLU A 25 5.36 -23.54 -46.57
C GLU A 25 5.63 -24.01 -45.13
N PRO A 26 6.90 -24.08 -44.69
CA PRO A 26 7.17 -24.28 -43.27
C PRO A 26 6.65 -23.06 -42.51
N ALA A 27 5.66 -23.30 -41.64
CA ALA A 27 5.29 -22.39 -40.57
C ALA A 27 6.52 -22.18 -39.68
N GLN A 28 7.23 -21.07 -39.87
CA GLN A 28 8.18 -20.58 -38.90
C GLN A 28 7.36 -20.12 -37.69
N SER A 29 7.21 -21.02 -36.71
CA SER A 29 6.74 -20.69 -35.38
C SER A 29 7.81 -19.85 -34.70
N GLN A 30 7.80 -18.55 -34.97
CA GLN A 30 8.47 -17.56 -34.16
C GLN A 30 7.71 -17.53 -32.83
N SER A 31 8.20 -18.33 -31.88
CA SER A 31 7.84 -18.17 -30.47
C SER A 31 8.48 -16.87 -30.00
N ASP A 32 7.86 -15.75 -30.36
CA ASP A 32 8.11 -14.48 -29.72
C ASP A 32 7.60 -14.62 -28.29
N SER A 33 8.46 -15.13 -27.40
CA SER A 33 8.30 -14.93 -25.97
C SER A 33 8.46 -13.43 -25.73
N ILE A 34 7.38 -12.68 -25.89
CA ILE A 34 7.26 -11.36 -25.30
C ILE A 34 7.40 -11.62 -23.81
N ALA A 35 8.61 -11.43 -23.27
CA ALA A 35 8.80 -11.29 -21.85
C ALA A 35 7.88 -10.15 -21.44
N ALA A 36 6.76 -10.49 -20.81
CA ALA A 36 5.79 -9.51 -20.36
C ALA A 36 6.57 -8.50 -19.52
N LYS A 37 6.61 -7.24 -19.97
CA LYS A 37 7.21 -6.15 -19.21
C LYS A 37 6.44 -6.07 -17.89
N THR A 38 7.00 -6.65 -16.83
CA THR A 38 6.46 -6.55 -15.48
C THR A 38 6.45 -5.07 -15.15
N ILE A 39 5.26 -4.52 -14.92
CA ILE A 39 5.10 -3.15 -14.44
C ILE A 39 5.72 -3.13 -13.05
N ASP A 40 6.72 -2.28 -12.83
CA ASP A 40 7.19 -2.00 -11.48
C ASP A 40 6.05 -1.31 -10.73
N ASP A 41 5.50 -2.03 -9.76
CA ASP A 41 4.37 -1.59 -8.95
C ASP A 41 4.83 -1.16 -7.54
N SER A 42 6.13 -0.95 -7.37
CA SER A 42 6.70 -0.58 -6.09
C SER A 42 6.57 0.91 -5.78
N PHE A 43 6.37 1.22 -4.50
CA PHE A 43 6.46 2.60 -3.99
C PHE A 43 7.08 2.61 -2.59
N GLN A 44 7.53 3.78 -2.15
CA GLN A 44 8.17 3.93 -0.84
C GLN A 44 7.43 4.92 0.05
N LEU A 45 7.41 4.60 1.34
CA LEU A 45 6.98 5.48 2.42
C LEU A 45 8.07 5.58 3.48
N TYR A 46 8.17 6.73 4.13
CA TYR A 46 8.93 6.86 5.36
C TYR A 46 8.15 6.25 6.52
N ASP A 47 8.84 5.48 7.36
CA ASP A 47 8.39 5.22 8.73
C ASP A 47 8.57 6.50 9.55
N LEU A 48 7.62 6.77 10.46
CA LEU A 48 7.66 7.96 11.30
C LEU A 48 7.90 7.60 12.76
N ARG A 49 8.64 8.46 13.45
CA ARG A 49 8.65 8.53 14.91
C ARG A 49 7.96 9.82 15.32
N VAL A 50 6.98 9.72 16.22
CA VAL A 50 6.27 10.88 16.75
C VAL A 50 6.53 10.96 18.26
N GLU A 51 7.18 12.03 18.68
CA GLU A 51 7.66 12.21 20.05
C GLU A 51 6.97 13.38 20.74
N VAL A 52 6.67 13.22 22.02
CA VAL A 52 6.16 14.30 22.85
C VAL A 52 7.28 15.26 23.21
N ILE A 53 7.06 16.54 22.95
CA ILE A 53 7.85 17.64 23.49
C ILE A 53 7.09 18.22 24.68
N CYS A 54 7.70 18.17 25.86
CA CYS A 54 7.21 18.85 27.06
C CYS A 54 8.17 20.00 27.40
N PRO A 55 7.74 21.27 27.31
CA PRO A 55 8.58 22.38 27.74
C PRO A 55 8.97 22.25 29.22
N PRO A 56 10.24 22.52 29.58
CA PRO A 56 10.69 22.43 30.96
C PRO A 56 9.84 23.29 31.91
N GLY A 57 9.43 22.72 33.04
CA GLY A 57 8.62 23.41 34.05
C GLY A 57 7.16 23.68 33.66
N ALA A 58 6.72 23.33 32.44
CA ALA A 58 5.34 23.53 32.04
C ALA A 58 4.41 22.43 32.61
N ARG A 59 3.21 22.84 33.04
CA ARG A 59 2.15 21.89 33.38
C ARG A 59 1.59 21.26 32.10
N ILE A 60 1.63 19.94 32.03
CA ILE A 60 1.06 19.16 30.91
C ILE A 60 -0.29 18.60 31.35
N LEU A 61 -1.35 18.90 30.58
CA LEU A 61 -2.73 18.58 30.92
C LEU A 61 -3.25 17.32 30.19
N CYS A 62 -2.66 17.00 29.03
CA CYS A 62 -3.07 15.87 28.21
C CYS A 62 -2.54 14.51 28.70
N GLY A 63 -1.86 14.47 29.86
CA GLY A 63 -1.27 13.26 30.44
C GLY A 63 0.05 12.82 29.80
N ALA A 64 0.52 13.52 28.77
CA ALA A 64 1.78 13.22 28.09
C ALA A 64 3.00 13.49 29.00
N LYS A 65 4.04 12.67 28.85
CA LYS A 65 5.27 12.73 29.63
C LYS A 65 6.48 12.93 28.71
N PRO A 66 7.55 13.57 29.22
CA PRO A 66 8.82 13.59 28.49
C PRO A 66 9.27 12.17 28.13
N GLY A 67 9.61 11.95 26.86
CA GLY A 67 10.04 10.64 26.36
C GLY A 67 8.91 9.76 25.82
N ASP A 68 7.63 10.12 26.00
CA ASP A 68 6.53 9.41 25.35
C ASP A 68 6.64 9.53 23.82
N PHE A 69 6.43 8.42 23.12
CA PHE A 69 6.43 8.39 21.66
C PHE A 69 5.56 7.28 21.07
N PHE A 70 5.25 7.38 19.80
CA PHE A 70 4.83 6.22 19.01
C PHE A 70 5.62 6.16 17.71
N THR A 71 5.66 4.99 17.09
CA THR A 71 6.19 4.84 15.72
C THR A 71 5.07 4.45 14.77
N LEU A 72 5.11 5.01 13.57
CA LEU A 72 4.27 4.60 12.46
C LEU A 72 5.17 3.83 11.49
N GLN A 73 5.00 2.50 11.46
CA GLN A 73 5.78 1.59 10.63
C GLN A 73 4.90 1.15 9.46
N GLY A 74 5.14 1.70 8.27
CA GLY A 74 4.16 1.64 7.20
C GLY A 74 2.84 2.27 7.64
N GLU A 75 1.77 1.50 7.66
CA GLU A 75 0.44 1.95 8.12
C GLU A 75 0.14 1.60 9.59
N MET A 76 1.06 0.92 10.28
CA MET A 76 0.84 0.40 11.63
C MET A 76 1.41 1.33 12.69
N LEU A 77 0.55 1.78 13.60
CA LEU A 77 0.95 2.55 14.78
C LEU A 77 1.36 1.61 15.91
N HIS A 78 2.54 1.84 16.48
CA HIS A 78 3.09 1.07 17.60
C HIS A 78 3.41 1.98 18.78
N LEU A 79 2.98 1.56 19.97
CA LEU A 79 3.31 2.17 21.25
C LEU A 79 4.33 1.31 22.00
N PRO A 80 5.23 1.92 22.79
CA PRO A 80 6.02 1.18 23.76
C PRO A 80 5.13 0.44 24.77
N PRO A 81 5.58 -0.72 25.30
CA PRO A 81 4.82 -1.47 26.28
C PRO A 81 4.42 -0.61 27.49
N GLY A 82 3.14 -0.65 27.85
CA GLY A 82 2.62 0.09 29.01
C GLY A 82 2.46 1.61 28.80
N GLN A 83 2.79 2.15 27.62
CA GLN A 83 2.61 3.56 27.34
C GLN A 83 1.19 3.83 26.80
N GLY A 84 0.46 4.71 27.49
CA GLY A 84 -0.76 5.31 26.96
C GLY A 84 -0.44 6.53 26.08
N PHE A 85 -1.34 6.86 25.18
CA PHE A 85 -1.26 8.12 24.42
C PHE A 85 -2.62 8.79 24.41
N SER A 86 -2.67 10.11 24.60
CA SER A 86 -3.93 10.84 24.57
C SER A 86 -4.56 10.73 23.19
N ILE A 87 -5.81 10.25 23.13
CA ILE A 87 -6.57 10.17 21.88
C ILE A 87 -6.79 11.56 21.25
N TYR A 88 -6.88 12.61 22.07
CA TYR A 88 -6.98 13.98 21.58
C TYR A 88 -5.67 14.46 20.94
N SER A 89 -4.53 14.14 21.56
CA SER A 89 -3.21 14.41 20.96
C SER A 89 -3.02 13.62 19.66
N LEU A 90 -3.49 12.37 19.59
CA LEU A 90 -3.51 11.58 18.34
C LEU A 90 -4.38 12.27 17.28
N ALA A 91 -5.61 12.67 17.63
CA ALA A 91 -6.51 13.34 16.68
C ALA A 91 -5.90 14.61 16.06
N ALA A 92 -5.05 15.34 16.81
CA ALA A 92 -4.35 16.51 16.28
C ALA A 92 -3.27 16.17 15.25
N VAL A 93 -2.56 15.04 15.40
CA VAL A 93 -1.43 14.68 14.53
C VAL A 93 -1.80 13.73 13.38
N LEU A 94 -2.81 12.87 13.58
CA LEU A 94 -3.24 11.85 12.62
C LEU A 94 -3.47 12.39 11.20
N PRO A 95 -4.14 13.55 10.99
CA PRO A 95 -4.39 14.07 9.64
C PRO A 95 -3.13 14.39 8.84
N LEU A 96 -1.97 14.55 9.50
CA LEU A 96 -0.73 14.96 8.86
C LEU A 96 0.19 13.78 8.54
N LEU A 97 -0.04 12.60 9.14
CA LEU A 97 0.92 11.49 9.05
C LEU A 97 1.09 10.98 7.62
N ALA A 98 0.00 10.77 6.88
CA ALA A 98 0.06 10.25 5.51
C ALA A 98 0.88 11.18 4.57
N ALA A 99 0.74 12.50 4.72
CA ALA A 99 1.54 13.46 3.98
C ALA A 99 3.02 13.42 4.42
N LYS A 100 3.27 13.30 5.73
CA LYS A 100 4.62 13.22 6.30
C LYS A 100 5.38 11.95 5.91
N GLN A 101 4.68 10.86 5.58
CA GLN A 101 5.31 9.64 5.06
C GLN A 101 5.79 9.75 3.61
N ARG A 102 5.29 10.72 2.84
CA ARG A 102 5.58 10.85 1.42
C ARG A 102 6.71 11.87 1.18
N PRO A 103 7.46 11.75 0.08
CA PRO A 103 8.24 12.87 -0.42
C PRO A 103 7.33 14.08 -0.63
N THR A 104 7.77 15.23 -0.12
CA THR A 104 7.05 16.51 -0.18
C THR A 104 7.94 17.52 -0.90
N HIS A 105 7.32 18.53 -1.53
CA HIS A 105 8.08 19.55 -2.24
C HIS A 105 8.93 20.39 -1.26
N THR A 106 10.17 20.74 -1.61
CA THR A 106 11.10 21.43 -0.68
C THR A 106 10.60 22.77 -0.18
N ASN A 107 9.77 23.45 -0.99
CA ASN A 107 9.20 24.76 -0.67
C ASN A 107 7.81 24.69 -0.01
N ASP A 108 7.30 23.48 0.25
CA ASP A 108 6.05 23.28 0.99
C ASP A 108 6.34 23.29 2.49
N TRP A 109 5.54 24.01 3.28
CA TRP A 109 5.61 24.00 4.73
C TRP A 109 5.47 22.58 5.30
N MET A 110 4.77 21.68 4.60
CA MET A 110 4.67 20.26 4.96
C MET A 110 6.03 19.56 4.99
N SER A 111 7.06 20.08 4.32
CA SER A 111 8.42 19.53 4.37
C SER A 111 9.18 19.97 5.62
N THR A 112 8.96 21.19 6.12
CA THR A 112 9.75 21.79 7.20
C THR A 112 9.09 21.67 8.57
N ASP A 113 7.78 21.88 8.64
CA ASP A 113 7.08 22.09 9.91
C ASP A 113 6.76 20.74 10.55
N ALA A 114 7.54 20.34 11.55
CA ALA A 114 7.46 19.01 12.16
C ALA A 114 6.73 18.97 13.51
N GLU A 115 6.35 20.12 14.07
CA GLU A 115 5.77 20.22 15.41
C GLU A 115 4.27 20.55 15.39
N ILE A 116 3.48 19.70 16.03
CA ILE A 116 2.03 19.84 16.15
C ILE A 116 1.69 20.16 17.60
N ALA A 117 0.95 21.25 17.82
CA ALA A 117 0.53 21.63 19.17
C ALA A 117 -0.51 20.65 19.74
N CYS A 118 -0.52 20.50 21.06
CA CYS A 118 -1.65 19.88 21.75
C CYS A 118 -2.95 20.61 21.40
N PRO A 119 -4.08 19.91 21.19
CA PRO A 119 -5.35 20.57 20.88
C PRO A 119 -5.92 21.37 22.06
N ASP A 120 -5.48 21.09 23.30
CA ASP A 120 -5.78 21.94 24.45
C ASP A 120 -4.86 23.19 24.44
N PRO A 121 -5.40 24.41 24.29
CA PRO A 121 -4.60 25.64 24.20
C PRO A 121 -3.78 25.95 25.46
N TYR A 122 -4.17 25.39 26.61
CA TYR A 122 -3.46 25.55 27.87
C TYR A 122 -2.42 24.45 28.11
N CYS A 123 -2.47 23.35 27.36
CA CYS A 123 -1.44 22.34 27.39
C CYS A 123 -0.29 22.72 26.45
N LYS A 124 0.90 22.96 27.02
CA LYS A 124 2.08 23.42 26.24
C LYS A 124 2.87 22.29 25.57
N SER A 125 2.41 21.05 25.67
CA SER A 125 3.05 19.95 24.95
C SER A 125 2.90 20.10 23.44
N LYS A 126 3.86 19.57 22.69
CA LYS A 126 3.76 19.39 21.25
C LYS A 126 4.12 17.96 20.87
N LEU A 127 3.86 17.60 19.62
CA LEU A 127 4.28 16.34 19.00
C LEU A 127 5.25 16.67 17.86
N ARG A 128 6.44 16.08 17.87
CA ARG A 128 7.41 16.19 16.78
C ARG A 128 7.37 14.95 15.91
N ILE A 129 7.21 15.15 14.60
CA ILE A 129 7.28 14.08 13.61
C ILE A 129 8.69 14.04 13.01
N THR A 130 9.30 12.87 13.02
CA THR A 130 10.60 12.61 12.38
C THR A 130 10.47 11.45 11.40
N ARG A 131 10.86 11.68 10.14
CA ARG A 131 11.05 10.60 9.16
C ARG A 131 12.26 9.76 9.59
N THR A 132 12.12 8.44 9.54
CA THR A 132 13.16 7.51 9.98
C THR A 132 13.62 6.66 8.80
N GLY A 133 13.24 5.38 8.75
CA GLY A 133 13.56 4.47 7.65
C GLY A 133 12.66 4.68 6.43
N LEU A 134 13.12 4.23 5.27
CA LEU A 134 12.30 4.03 4.08
C LEU A 134 11.84 2.57 4.03
N ARG A 135 10.58 2.38 3.66
CA ARG A 135 9.95 1.07 3.47
C ARG A 135 9.38 0.99 2.07
N THR A 136 9.71 -0.09 1.37
CA THR A 136 9.17 -0.40 0.05
C THR A 136 7.92 -1.25 0.18
N PHE A 137 6.91 -0.91 -0.61
CA PHE A 137 5.65 -1.61 -0.75
C PHE A 137 5.45 -2.00 -2.21
N SER A 138 4.68 -3.07 -2.45
CA SER A 138 4.05 -3.33 -3.75
C SER A 138 2.62 -2.80 -3.72
N HIS A 139 2.16 -2.23 -4.83
CA HIS A 139 0.79 -1.77 -5.02
C HIS A 139 -0.21 -2.92 -4.84
N ALA A 140 0.08 -4.09 -5.41
CA ALA A 140 -0.80 -5.25 -5.33
C ALA A 140 -0.99 -5.77 -3.90
N ASP A 141 -0.02 -5.55 -3.01
CA ASP A 141 -0.11 -5.96 -1.60
C ASP A 141 -1.05 -5.08 -0.76
N VAL A 142 -1.27 -3.82 -1.19
CA VAL A 142 -1.96 -2.80 -0.37
C VAL A 142 -3.28 -2.31 -0.97
N THR A 143 -3.64 -2.77 -2.16
CA THR A 143 -4.94 -2.46 -2.76
C THR A 143 -5.37 -3.49 -3.80
N ALA A 144 -6.68 -3.73 -3.86
CA ALA A 144 -7.29 -4.59 -4.88
C ALA A 144 -7.53 -3.86 -6.22
N VAL A 145 -7.37 -2.53 -6.27
CA VAL A 145 -7.56 -1.74 -7.50
C VAL A 145 -6.31 -1.89 -8.37
N PRO A 146 -6.39 -2.39 -9.61
CA PRO A 146 -5.20 -2.56 -10.44
C PRO A 146 -4.61 -1.22 -10.94
N LEU A 147 -3.30 -1.19 -11.20
CA LEU A 147 -2.67 -0.06 -11.87
C LEU A 147 -3.20 0.08 -13.30
N SER A 148 -3.57 1.30 -13.69
CA SER A 148 -3.93 1.60 -15.08
C SER A 148 -2.67 1.63 -15.95
N THR A 149 -2.73 0.99 -17.12
CA THR A 149 -1.68 1.08 -18.15
C THR A 149 -1.63 2.42 -18.86
N LYS A 150 -2.52 3.35 -18.50
CA LYS A 150 -2.50 4.76 -18.93
C LYS A 150 -2.19 5.60 -17.69
N GLN A 151 -0.99 6.17 -17.65
CA GLN A 151 -0.61 7.29 -16.79
C GLN A 151 -0.27 8.46 -17.69
#